data_AF-A0A1X7SJP1-F1
#
_entry.id   AF-A0A1X7SJP1-F1
#
_cell.length_a   1.000
_cell.length_b   1.000
_cell.length_c   1.000
_cell.angle_alpha   90.00
_cell.angle_beta   90.00
_cell.angle_gamma   90.00
#
_symmetry.space_group_name_H-M   'P 1'
#
loop_
_entity.id
_entity.type
_entity.pdbx_description
1 polymer ?
#
loop_
_entity_poly.entity_id
_entity_poly.type
_entity_poly.pdbx_seq_one_letter_code
_entity_poly.pdbx_strand_id
1 'polypeptide(L)'
;MENANATNLSLFFTDENSDFIIADDINGPALAVVVGLEFLISLVINIGVLLATFAQPSSLKKPSTIFLSFLVGANLIMTLFFMPFTIISAAAGEWIFGSTYSQKTAVCTFVGFMFSLSVGFSAHTFALISFDRFLFIVKPLMYIKYMNQRLALVIIA
;
A
#
# COMPACT_ATOMS: atom_id res chain seq x y z
N MET A 1 20.25 -1.39 -25.19
CA MET A 1 20.13 0.00 -24.74
C MET A 1 18.94 0.05 -23.81
N GLU A 2 19.15 0.63 -22.62
CA GLU A 2 18.20 0.92 -21.54
C GLU A 2 16.73 1.00 -21.95
N ASN A 3 15.80 0.49 -21.14
CA ASN A 3 15.33 1.24 -19.97
C ASN A 3 15.05 0.36 -18.75
N ALA A 4 15.99 0.41 -17.79
CA ALA A 4 15.87 -0.13 -16.44
C ALA A 4 15.10 0.85 -15.53
N ASN A 5 13.80 1.06 -15.77
CA ASN A 5 12.88 1.61 -14.78
C ASN A 5 11.78 0.58 -14.53
N ALA A 6 12.18 -0.51 -13.88
CA ALA A 6 11.33 -1.62 -13.48
C ALA A 6 10.38 -1.15 -12.36
N THR A 7 9.15 -0.84 -12.74
CA THR A 7 8.03 -0.78 -11.79
C THR A 7 7.58 -2.21 -11.49
N ASN A 8 7.35 -2.54 -10.22
CA ASN A 8 7.00 -3.91 -9.76
C ASN A 8 5.80 -4.56 -10.49
N LEU A 9 5.03 -3.79 -11.26
CA LEU A 9 3.89 -4.27 -12.04
C LEU A 9 4.32 -5.01 -13.33
N SER A 10 5.51 -4.75 -13.87
CA SER A 10 6.06 -5.48 -15.02
C SER A 10 6.50 -6.91 -14.67
N LEU A 11 6.48 -7.28 -13.39
CA LEU A 11 6.66 -8.66 -12.94
C LEU A 11 5.39 -9.50 -13.16
N PHE A 12 4.22 -8.83 -13.21
CA PHE A 12 2.94 -9.48 -13.45
C PHE A 12 2.49 -9.37 -14.90
N PHE A 13 2.78 -8.25 -15.57
CA PHE A 13 2.33 -7.98 -16.93
C PHE A 13 3.50 -7.72 -17.89
N THR A 14 3.54 -8.47 -18.99
CA THR A 14 4.48 -8.29 -20.11
C THR A 14 3.82 -7.50 -21.22
N ASP A 15 4.55 -6.56 -21.82
CA ASP A 15 4.12 -5.86 -23.05
C ASP A 15 4.40 -6.76 -24.25
N GLU A 16 3.36 -7.39 -24.80
CA GLU A 16 3.42 -8.21 -26.00
C GLU A 16 2.47 -7.67 -27.05
N ASN A 17 2.98 -7.37 -28.24
CA ASN A 17 2.20 -6.90 -29.38
C ASN A 17 1.24 -5.73 -29.05
N SER A 18 1.68 -4.79 -28.20
CA SER A 18 0.93 -3.62 -27.69
C SER A 18 -0.22 -3.94 -26.72
N ASP A 19 -0.27 -5.15 -26.19
CA ASP A 19 -1.14 -5.54 -25.07
C ASP A 19 -0.30 -5.92 -23.86
N PHE A 20 -0.83 -5.65 -22.66
CA PHE A 20 -0.18 -6.04 -21.41
C PHE A 20 -0.80 -7.34 -20.93
N ILE A 21 -0.14 -8.46 -21.21
CA ILE A 21 -0.62 -9.81 -20.88
C ILE A 21 0.02 -10.27 -19.57
N ILE A 22 -0.65 -11.11 -18.81
CA ILE A 22 -0.02 -11.74 -17.64
C ILE A 22 1.18 -12.59 -18.08
N ALA A 23 2.28 -12.54 -17.34
CA ALA A 23 3.46 -13.34 -17.63
C ALA A 23 3.14 -14.85 -17.70
N ASP A 24 3.68 -15.55 -18.70
CA ASP A 24 3.36 -16.95 -19.01
C ASP A 24 3.64 -17.94 -17.86
N ASP A 25 4.53 -17.57 -16.93
CA ASP A 25 4.86 -18.36 -15.74
C ASP A 25 3.83 -18.20 -14.61
N ILE A 26 2.90 -17.24 -14.72
CA ILE A 26 1.91 -16.92 -13.70
C ILE A 26 0.53 -17.48 -14.10
N ASN A 27 -0.03 -18.31 -13.21
CA ASN A 27 -1.41 -18.75 -13.32
C ASN A 27 -2.37 -17.61 -12.90
N GLY A 28 -2.86 -16.84 -13.88
CA GLY A 28 -3.77 -15.70 -13.70
C GLY A 28 -4.95 -15.98 -12.75
N PRO A 29 -5.75 -17.05 -12.96
CA PRO A 29 -6.81 -17.45 -12.03
C PRO A 29 -6.34 -17.67 -10.58
N ALA A 30 -5.19 -18.32 -10.38
CA ALA A 30 -4.66 -18.54 -9.04
C ALA A 30 -4.22 -17.21 -8.40
N LEU A 31 -3.60 -16.32 -9.17
CA LEU A 31 -3.25 -14.97 -8.72
C LEU A 31 -4.50 -14.18 -8.31
N ALA A 32 -5.55 -14.20 -9.13
CA ALA A 32 -6.81 -13.51 -8.84
C ALA A 32 -7.44 -14.02 -7.52
N VAL A 33 -7.40 -15.32 -7.25
CA VAL A 33 -7.88 -15.91 -5.99
C VAL A 33 -7.03 -15.45 -4.80
N VAL A 34 -5.70 -15.50 -4.91
CA VAL A 34 -4.80 -15.09 -3.82
C VAL A 34 -4.96 -13.61 -3.49
N VAL A 35 -4.93 -12.74 -4.50
CA VAL A 35 -5.09 -11.29 -4.31
C VAL A 35 -6.52 -10.96 -3.85
N GLY A 36 -7.53 -11.70 -4.31
CA GLY A 36 -8.90 -11.56 -3.82
C GLY A 36 -9.07 -11.91 -2.35
N LEU A 37 -8.40 -12.95 -1.86
CA LEU A 37 -8.37 -13.29 -0.44
C LEU A 37 -7.63 -12.22 0.37
N GLU A 38 -6.49 -11.75 -0.13
CA GLU A 38 -5.73 -10.67 0.51
C GLU A 38 -6.58 -9.40 0.63
N PHE A 39 -7.34 -9.05 -0.42
CA PHE A 39 -8.27 -7.92 -0.43
C PHE A 39 -9.30 -8.01 0.70
N LEU A 40 -9.96 -9.16 0.85
CA LEU A 40 -10.97 -9.35 1.90
C LEU A 40 -10.37 -9.30 3.30
N ILE A 41 -9.24 -9.98 3.51
CA ILE A 41 -8.54 -10.00 4.80
C ILE A 41 -8.08 -8.59 5.17
N SER A 42 -7.46 -7.88 4.22
CA SER A 42 -7.00 -6.51 4.39
C SER A 42 -8.15 -5.58 4.75
N LEU A 43 -9.29 -5.66 4.07
CA LEU A 43 -10.47 -4.87 4.37
C LEU A 43 -10.94 -5.08 5.81
N VAL A 44 -11.12 -6.33 6.23
CA VAL A 44 -11.62 -6.67 7.57
C VAL A 44 -10.67 -6.17 8.65
N ILE A 45 -9.37 -6.46 8.51
CA ILE A 45 -8.36 -6.08 9.50
C ILE A 45 -8.25 -4.55 9.58
N ASN A 46 -8.06 -3.88 8.44
CA ASN A 46 -7.81 -2.44 8.44
C ASN A 46 -9.06 -1.65 8.86
N ILE A 47 -10.26 -2.01 8.39
CA ILE A 47 -11.51 -1.38 8.87
C ILE A 47 -11.69 -1.64 10.37
N GLY A 48 -11.49 -2.87 10.83
CA GLY A 48 -11.64 -3.22 12.25
C GLY A 48 -10.71 -2.40 13.15
N VAL A 49 -9.45 -2.25 12.77
CA VAL A 49 -8.47 -1.44 13.50
C VAL A 49 -8.83 0.05 13.48
N LEU A 50 -9.28 0.56 12.35
CA LEU A 50 -9.72 1.95 12.21
C LEU A 50 -10.94 2.24 13.11
N LEU A 51 -11.95 1.37 13.08
CA LEU A 51 -13.14 1.47 13.92
C LEU A 51 -12.80 1.38 15.41
N ALA A 52 -11.95 0.44 15.81
CA ALA A 52 -11.49 0.32 17.19
C ALA A 52 -10.77 1.58 17.66
N THR A 53 -9.99 2.20 16.79
CA THR A 53 -9.28 3.44 17.08
C THR A 53 -10.24 4.63 17.23
N PHE A 54 -11.24 4.74 16.36
CA PHE A 54 -12.27 5.79 16.47
C PHE A 54 -13.22 5.59 17.64
N ALA A 55 -13.52 4.35 18.01
CA ALA A 55 -14.33 4.03 19.18
C ALA A 55 -13.66 4.43 20.50
N GLN A 56 -12.33 4.58 20.51
CA GLN A 56 -11.56 5.02 21.67
C GLN A 56 -10.76 6.29 21.36
N PRO A 57 -11.40 7.47 21.25
CA PRO A 57 -10.76 8.72 20.82
C PRO A 57 -9.68 9.21 21.79
N SER A 58 -9.67 8.72 23.04
CA SER A 58 -8.57 8.93 23.98
C SER A 58 -7.26 8.25 23.54
N SER A 59 -7.33 7.20 22.73
CA SER A 59 -6.17 6.49 22.17
C SER A 59 -5.45 7.32 21.10
N LEU A 60 -6.18 8.14 20.33
CA LEU A 60 -5.61 9.08 19.34
C LEU A 60 -4.70 10.15 19.97
N LYS A 61 -4.72 10.27 21.30
CA LYS A 61 -3.78 11.13 22.06
C LYS A 61 -2.34 10.61 22.04
N LYS A 62 -2.14 9.33 21.73
CA LYS A 62 -0.82 8.69 21.72
C LYS A 62 -0.21 8.76 20.31
N PRO A 63 1.06 9.17 20.16
CA PRO A 63 1.73 9.25 18.87
C PRO A 63 1.74 7.90 18.13
N SER A 64 1.94 6.79 18.84
CA SER A 64 1.89 5.44 18.27
C SER A 64 0.53 5.10 17.61
N THR A 65 -0.59 5.59 18.17
CA THR A 65 -1.93 5.38 17.59
C THR A 65 -2.14 6.24 16.35
N ILE A 66 -1.53 7.43 16.30
CA ILE A 66 -1.57 8.31 15.10
C ILE A 66 -0.82 7.65 13.94
N PHE A 67 0.41 7.15 14.19
CA PHE A 67 1.18 6.41 13.17
C PHE A 67 0.40 5.20 12.65
N LEU A 68 -0.23 4.44 13.56
CA LEU A 68 -1.04 3.28 13.20
C LEU A 68 -2.30 3.66 12.42
N SER A 69 -2.97 4.77 12.78
CA SER A 69 -4.15 5.25 12.05
C SER A 69 -3.80 5.66 10.62
N PHE A 70 -2.68 6.34 10.43
CA PHE A 70 -2.20 6.73 9.11
C PHE A 70 -1.85 5.49 8.26
N LEU A 71 -1.14 4.52 8.84
CA LEU A 71 -0.79 3.26 8.18
C LEU A 71 -2.04 2.52 7.69
N VAL A 72 -3.03 2.36 8.57
CA VAL A 72 -4.28 1.66 8.25
C VAL A 72 -5.08 2.41 7.19
N GLY A 73 -5.10 3.75 7.25
CA GLY A 73 -5.70 4.59 6.20
C GLY A 73 -5.03 4.40 4.85
N ALA A 74 -3.70 4.43 4.80
CA ALA A 74 -2.92 4.20 3.57
C ALA A 74 -3.16 2.79 3.00
N ASN A 75 -3.18 1.77 3.87
CA ASN A 75 -3.49 0.39 3.48
C ASN A 75 -4.90 0.23 2.91
N LEU A 76 -5.91 0.92 3.46
CA LEU A 76 -7.28 0.92 2.92
C LEU A 76 -7.34 1.56 1.55
N ILE A 77 -6.71 2.71 1.36
CA ILE A 77 -6.63 3.38 0.05
C ILE A 77 -5.99 2.42 -0.95
N MET A 78 -4.86 1.79 -0.60
CA MET A 78 -4.22 0.83 -1.47
C MET A 78 -5.07 -0.39 -1.78
N THR A 79 -5.69 -0.98 -0.77
CA THR A 79 -6.56 -2.14 -0.93
C THR A 79 -7.74 -1.82 -1.85
N LEU A 80 -8.30 -0.61 -1.77
CA LEU A 80 -9.45 -0.20 -2.58
C LEU A 80 -9.08 0.26 -3.99
N PHE A 81 -7.90 0.84 -4.20
CA PHE A 81 -7.49 1.40 -5.49
C PHE A 81 -6.55 0.52 -6.30
N PHE A 82 -5.72 -0.31 -5.68
CA PHE A 82 -4.73 -1.13 -6.39
C PHE A 82 -5.21 -2.57 -6.62
N MET A 83 -5.73 -3.22 -5.58
CA MET A 83 -6.09 -4.64 -5.66
C MET A 83 -7.22 -4.92 -6.67
N PRO A 84 -8.27 -4.09 -6.84
CA PRO A 84 -9.30 -4.36 -7.83
C PRO A 84 -8.77 -4.37 -9.26
N PHE A 85 -7.85 -3.45 -9.61
CA PHE A 85 -7.22 -3.45 -10.93
C PHE A 85 -6.42 -4.73 -11.16
N THR A 86 -5.67 -5.16 -10.14
CA THR A 86 -4.89 -6.39 -10.21
C THR A 86 -5.78 -7.63 -10.34
N ILE A 87 -6.87 -7.73 -9.56
CA ILE A 87 -7.81 -8.87 -9.62
C ILE A 87 -8.51 -8.95 -10.96
N ILE A 88 -9.01 -7.82 -11.47
CA ILE A 88 -9.73 -7.78 -12.75
C ILE A 88 -8.79 -8.15 -13.90
N SER A 89 -7.59 -7.56 -13.95
CA SER A 89 -6.60 -7.90 -14.98
C SER A 89 -6.10 -9.35 -14.84
N ALA A 90 -5.93 -9.85 -13.61
CA ALA A 90 -5.55 -11.23 -13.35
C ALA A 90 -6.61 -12.24 -13.82
N ALA A 91 -7.88 -11.93 -13.62
CA ALA A 91 -9.01 -12.75 -14.06
C ALA A 91 -9.23 -12.68 -15.57
N ALA A 92 -8.95 -11.53 -16.19
CA ALA A 92 -9.05 -11.34 -17.64
C ALA A 92 -7.86 -11.97 -18.40
N GLY A 93 -6.72 -12.20 -17.74
CA GLY A 93 -5.49 -12.64 -18.41
C GLY A 93 -4.68 -11.49 -19.02
N GLU A 94 -5.23 -10.28 -19.02
CA GLU A 94 -4.68 -9.10 -19.68
C GLU A 94 -5.09 -7.81 -18.95
N TRP A 95 -4.35 -6.74 -19.20
CA TRP A 95 -4.70 -5.41 -18.74
C TRP A 95 -5.75 -4.76 -19.65
N ILE A 96 -6.98 -4.69 -19.14
CA ILE A 96 -8.12 -4.15 -19.88
C ILE A 96 -8.37 -2.64 -19.65
N PHE A 97 -7.58 -1.98 -18.79
CA PHE A 97 -7.81 -0.59 -18.42
C PHE A 97 -7.17 0.38 -19.41
N GLY A 98 -7.97 0.85 -20.37
CA GLY A 98 -7.58 1.80 -21.42
C GLY A 98 -7.92 1.25 -22.81
N SER A 99 -8.41 2.10 -23.72
CA SER A 99 -8.83 1.64 -25.06
C SER A 99 -7.72 1.74 -26.11
N THR A 100 -6.70 2.57 -25.86
CA THR A 100 -5.53 2.73 -26.73
C THR A 100 -4.26 2.31 -26.00
N TYR A 101 -3.24 1.87 -26.75
CA TYR A 101 -1.94 1.47 -26.18
C TYR A 101 -1.39 2.54 -25.22
N SER A 102 -1.34 3.79 -25.65
CA SER A 102 -0.88 4.93 -24.82
C SER A 102 -1.66 5.08 -23.52
N GLN A 103 -2.98 4.90 -23.54
CA GLN A 103 -3.81 4.94 -22.33
C GLN A 103 -3.55 3.74 -21.43
N LYS A 104 -3.46 2.52 -21.98
CA LYS A 104 -3.12 1.32 -21.21
C LYS A 104 -1.78 1.50 -20.49
N THR A 105 -0.74 1.97 -21.20
CA THR A 105 0.58 2.26 -20.63
C THR A 105 0.49 3.33 -19.54
N ALA A 106 -0.25 4.41 -19.76
CA ALA A 106 -0.39 5.49 -18.78
C ALA A 106 -1.05 5.01 -17.49
N VAL A 107 -2.15 4.26 -17.58
CA VAL A 107 -2.86 3.73 -16.40
C VAL A 107 -2.02 2.68 -15.69
N CYS A 108 -1.41 1.75 -16.43
CA CYS A 108 -0.51 0.74 -15.88
C CYS A 108 0.67 1.38 -15.11
N THR A 109 1.32 2.38 -15.71
CA THR A 109 2.43 3.11 -15.08
C THR A 109 1.96 3.87 -13.84
N PHE A 110 0.81 4.53 -13.91
CA PHE A 110 0.24 5.25 -12.78
C PHE A 110 -0.08 4.32 -11.60
N VAL A 111 -0.72 3.17 -11.87
CA VAL A 111 -1.03 2.17 -10.84
C VAL A 111 0.25 1.61 -10.23
N GLY A 112 1.27 1.29 -11.04
CA GLY A 112 2.58 0.82 -10.56
C GLY A 112 3.34 1.87 -9.74
N PHE A 113 3.24 3.14 -10.10
CA PHE A 113 3.81 4.25 -9.33
C PHE A 113 3.11 4.40 -7.98
N MET A 114 1.77 4.43 -7.96
CA MET A 114 0.97 4.52 -6.72
C MET A 114 1.24 3.34 -5.79
N PHE A 115 1.42 2.14 -6.34
CA PHE A 115 1.83 0.97 -5.56
C PHE A 115 3.20 1.15 -4.91
N SER A 116 4.20 1.51 -5.69
CA SER A 116 5.57 1.69 -5.21
C SER A 116 5.65 2.80 -4.16
N LEU A 117 4.94 3.91 -4.38
CA LEU A 117 4.83 5.02 -3.44
C LEU A 117 4.25 4.56 -2.09
N SER A 118 3.17 3.79 -2.11
CA SER A 118 2.51 3.32 -0.90
C SER A 118 3.30 2.26 -0.14
N VAL A 119 4.02 1.39 -0.84
CA VAL A 119 5.00 0.48 -0.20
C VAL A 119 6.08 1.30 0.52
N GLY A 120 6.58 2.36 -0.13
CA GLY A 120 7.53 3.31 0.47
C GLY A 120 6.99 3.97 1.74
N PHE A 121 5.78 4.54 1.69
CA PHE A 121 5.13 5.15 2.85
C PHE A 121 4.86 4.16 3.98
N SER A 122 4.45 2.93 3.65
CA SER A 122 4.22 1.87 4.63
C SER A 122 5.51 1.47 5.32
N ALA A 123 6.60 1.27 4.57
CA ALA A 123 7.92 0.98 5.12
C ALA A 123 8.44 2.12 5.99
N HIS A 124 8.27 3.37 5.56
CA HIS A 124 8.62 4.55 6.35
C HIS A 124 7.83 4.58 7.66
N THR A 125 6.52 4.34 7.62
CA THR A 125 5.67 4.31 8.81
C THR A 125 6.03 3.17 9.77
N PHE A 126 6.37 1.98 9.27
CA PHE A 126 6.87 0.89 10.11
C PHE A 126 8.20 1.23 10.80
N ALA A 127 9.12 1.91 10.09
CA ALA A 127 10.36 2.39 10.68
C ALA A 127 10.08 3.42 11.79
N LEU A 128 9.16 4.35 11.56
CA LEU A 128 8.74 5.33 12.56
C LEU A 128 8.11 4.69 13.80
N ILE A 129 7.22 3.72 13.62
CA ILE A 129 6.62 2.97 14.74
C ILE A 129 7.71 2.24 15.53
N SER A 130 8.65 1.61 14.84
CA SER A 130 9.76 0.90 15.48
C SER A 130 10.66 1.85 16.27
N PHE A 131 10.96 3.02 15.70
CA PHE A 131 11.77 4.04 16.34
C PHE A 131 11.08 4.68 17.55
N ASP A 132 9.78 4.98 17.45
CA ASP A 132 8.93 5.45 18.55
C ASP A 132 8.99 4.50 19.74
N ARG A 133 8.83 3.19 19.49
CA ARG A 133 8.93 2.14 20.52
C ARG A 133 10.33 2.01 21.10
N PHE A 134 11.36 2.12 20.28
CA PHE A 134 12.75 2.08 20.73
C PHE A 134 13.05 3.24 21.68
N LEU A 135 12.67 4.47 21.33
CA LEU A 135 12.87 5.65 22.19
C LEU A 135 12.10 5.54 23.51
N PHE A 136 10.87 5.02 23.47
CA PHE A 136 10.06 4.79 24.65
C PHE A 136 10.76 3.84 25.65
N ILE A 137 11.40 2.77 25.17
CA ILE A 137 12.08 1.76 26.01
C ILE A 137 13.45 2.27 26.50
N VAL A 138 14.26 2.80 25.59
CA VAL A 138 15.69 3.07 25.88
C VAL A 138 15.90 4.45 26.53
N LYS A 139 15.08 5.45 26.20
CA LYS A 139 15.25 6.84 26.66
C LYS A 139 13.90 7.46 27.11
N PRO A 140 13.26 6.92 28.17
CA PRO A 140 11.92 7.35 28.60
C PRO A 140 11.85 8.84 28.98
N LEU A 141 12.88 9.40 29.61
CA LEU A 141 12.91 10.82 30.00
C LEU A 141 12.96 11.76 28.79
N MET A 142 13.67 11.38 27.72
CA MET A 142 13.67 12.15 26.48
C MET A 142 12.38 11.97 25.71
N TYR A 143 11.82 10.77 25.68
CA TYR A 143 10.55 10.48 25.03
C TYR A 143 9.41 11.38 25.57
N ILE A 144 9.27 11.49 26.90
CA ILE A 144 8.25 12.35 27.54
C ILE A 144 8.47 13.84 27.20
N LYS A 145 9.73 14.27 27.06
CA LYS A 145 10.08 15.68 26.81
C LYS A 145 9.88 16.11 25.36
N TYR A 146 10.15 15.23 24.40
CA TYR A 146 10.24 15.58 22.98
C TYR A 146 9.08 15.03 22.13
N MET A 147 8.50 13.89 22.51
CA MET A 147 7.53 13.20 21.65
C MET A 147 6.09 13.67 21.91
N ASN A 148 5.65 14.62 21.08
CA ASN A 148 4.30 15.23 21.13
C ASN A 148 3.50 14.89 19.85
N GLN A 149 2.16 14.88 19.95
CA GLN A 149 1.27 14.56 18.81
C GLN A 149 1.51 15.42 17.56
N ARG A 150 1.86 16.71 17.73
CA ARG A 150 2.17 17.61 16.61
C ARG A 150 3.43 17.19 15.87
N LEU A 151 4.45 16.72 16.59
CA LEU A 151 5.68 16.23 15.98
C LEU A 151 5.43 14.92 15.23
N ALA A 152 4.62 14.01 15.81
CA ALA A 152 4.22 12.78 15.11
C ALA A 152 3.50 13.07 13.78
N LEU A 153 2.59 14.05 13.75
CA LEU A 153 1.92 14.47 12.51
C LEU A 153 2.90 15.07 11.49
N VAL A 154 3.86 15.89 11.92
CA VAL A 154 4.89 16.48 11.03
C VAL A 154 5.85 15.43 10.49
N ILE A 155 6.13 14.37 11.24
CA ILE A 155 7.04 13.29 10.80
C ILE A 155 6.37 12.36 9.77
N ILE A 156 5.04 12.21 9.84
CA ILE A 156 4.25 11.39 8.90
C ILE A 156 3.98 12.11 7.58
N ALA A 157 3.76 13.43 7.64
CA ALA A 157 3.42 14.28 6.50
C ALA A 157 4.61 14.50 5.56
#